data_AF-A0A3D9R3W6-F1
#
_entry.id   AF-A0A3D9R3W6-F1
#
_cell.length_a   1.000
_cell.length_b   1.000
_cell.length_c   1.000
_cell.angle_alpha   90.00
_cell.angle_beta   90.00
_cell.angle_gamma   90.00
#
_symmetry.space_group_name_H-M   'P 1'
#
loop_
_entity.id
_entity.type
_entity.pdbx_description
1 polymer ?
#
loop_
_entity_poly.entity_id
_entity_poly.type
_entity_poly.pdbx_seq_one_letter_code
_entity_poly.pdbx_strand_id
1 'polypeptide(L)'
;MKSTTNNNRMIEGRVQQAVERFKIDDVAKASGLTKRTIRYYEELGLLPAPERTEGGTRLYTRMHIDRLKQLVDARDVLGFSLQELVDFVAIREEIVQHRDAYHLTEEAEQRRLKLMEVGQMLDKQLEMIDIKLEKIAGFRKEIEKLQVRVSNALNQQPTPPKEGE
;
A
#
# COMPACT_ATOMS: atom_id res chain seq x y z
N MET A 1 64.34 1.67 -13.98
CA MET A 1 64.07 0.26 -14.31
C MET A 1 63.40 -0.41 -13.11
N LYS A 2 62.29 -1.12 -13.36
CA LYS A 2 61.47 -1.98 -12.47
C LYS A 2 60.64 -1.21 -11.41
N SER A 3 59.36 -0.93 -11.61
CA SER A 3 58.19 -1.82 -11.74
C SER A 3 57.77 -2.44 -10.39
N THR A 4 56.68 -1.89 -9.84
CA THR A 4 55.43 -2.62 -9.53
C THR A 4 55.26 -3.28 -8.14
N THR A 5 54.12 -2.90 -7.52
CA THR A 5 53.32 -3.63 -6.52
C THR A 5 53.78 -3.60 -5.06
N ASN A 6 53.04 -2.89 -4.19
CA ASN A 6 51.84 -3.51 -3.60
C ASN A 6 50.91 -2.47 -2.93
N ASN A 7 49.98 -1.95 -3.72
CA ASN A 7 48.90 -1.05 -3.33
C ASN A 7 47.72 -1.84 -2.70
N ASN A 8 47.99 -2.74 -1.75
CA ASN A 8 47.03 -3.77 -1.32
C ASN A 8 46.72 -3.80 0.19
N ARG A 9 46.75 -2.64 0.86
CA ARG A 9 46.27 -2.51 2.26
C ARG A 9 45.21 -1.43 2.46
N MET A 10 44.62 -0.92 1.38
CA MET A 10 43.62 0.17 1.40
C MET A 10 42.26 -0.27 0.83
N ILE A 11 41.93 -1.58 0.85
CA ILE A 11 40.65 -2.13 0.34
C ILE A 11 40.04 -3.15 1.32
N GLU A 12 39.99 -2.85 2.62
CA GLU A 12 39.12 -3.60 3.55
C GLU A 12 38.13 -2.67 4.30
N GLY A 13 38.15 -1.37 3.99
CA GLY A 13 37.36 -0.33 4.65
C GLY A 13 36.16 0.19 3.85
N ARG A 14 35.62 -0.57 2.88
CA ARG A 14 34.44 -0.15 2.11
C ARG A 14 33.15 -0.75 2.68
N VAL A 15 32.67 -0.10 3.74
CA VAL A 15 31.24 0.18 4.03
C VAL A 15 30.26 -0.97 3.71
N GLN A 16 30.17 -1.95 4.62
CA GLN A 16 28.89 -2.61 4.84
C GLN A 16 28.00 -1.57 5.54
N GLN A 17 27.17 -0.83 4.80
CA GLN A 17 26.16 0.02 5.43
C GLN A 17 25.33 -0.87 6.37
N ALA A 18 25.41 -0.62 7.67
CA ALA A 18 24.55 -1.29 8.64
C ALA A 18 23.11 -0.90 8.31
N VAL A 19 22.37 -1.79 7.66
CA VAL A 19 20.94 -1.59 7.41
C VAL A 19 20.29 -1.48 8.78
N GLU A 20 19.70 -0.32 9.08
CA GLU A 20 19.05 -0.06 10.35
C GLU A 20 17.98 -1.13 10.61
N ARG A 21 18.07 -1.78 11.78
CA ARG A 21 17.18 -2.85 12.19
C ARG A 21 16.29 -2.40 13.33
N PHE A 22 15.00 -2.70 13.22
CA PHE A 22 13.96 -2.32 14.17
C PHE A 22 13.35 -3.56 14.79
N LYS A 23 13.03 -3.49 16.09
CA LYS A 23 12.19 -4.49 16.73
C LYS A 23 10.73 -4.20 16.44
N ILE A 24 9.88 -5.22 16.59
CA ILE A 24 8.44 -5.09 16.31
C ILE A 24 7.76 -3.96 17.08
N ASP A 25 8.29 -3.59 18.25
CA ASP A 25 7.78 -2.51 19.10
C ASP A 25 8.00 -1.14 18.46
N ASP A 26 9.16 -0.94 17.85
CA ASP A 26 9.51 0.29 17.13
C ASP A 26 8.69 0.40 15.84
N VAL A 27 8.53 -0.73 15.15
CA VAL A 27 7.72 -0.83 13.93
C VAL A 27 6.25 -0.53 14.23
N ALA A 28 5.70 -1.08 15.31
CA ALA A 28 4.33 -0.81 15.76
C ALA A 28 4.11 0.69 16.00
N LYS A 29 5.03 1.35 16.72
CA LYS A 29 4.98 2.80 16.94
C LYS A 29 5.07 3.59 15.62
N ALA A 30 5.99 3.21 14.73
CA ALA A 30 6.24 3.93 13.49
C ALA A 30 5.12 3.77 12.45
N SER A 31 4.42 2.64 12.46
CA SER A 31 3.33 2.31 11.53
C SER A 31 1.94 2.60 12.07
N GLY A 32 1.80 2.85 13.39
CA GLY A 32 0.49 2.96 14.05
C GLY A 32 -0.27 1.63 14.14
N LEU A 33 0.36 0.51 13.81
CA LEU A 33 -0.25 -0.81 13.84
C LEU A 33 0.06 -1.56 15.14
N THR A 34 -0.84 -2.47 15.51
CA THR A 34 -0.53 -3.40 16.60
C THR A 34 0.52 -4.43 16.16
N LYS A 35 1.32 -4.93 17.10
CA LYS A 35 2.26 -6.04 16.85
C LYS A 35 1.58 -7.26 16.24
N ARG A 36 0.33 -7.53 16.64
CA ARG A 36 -0.50 -8.61 16.09
C ARG A 36 -0.79 -8.37 14.61
N THR A 37 -1.21 -7.16 14.25
CA THR A 37 -1.49 -6.79 12.85
C THR A 37 -0.24 -6.90 11.99
N ILE A 38 0.92 -6.48 12.48
CA ILE A 38 2.20 -6.59 11.73
C ILE A 38 2.54 -8.05 11.42
N ARG A 39 2.42 -8.94 12.42
CA ARG A 39 2.65 -10.38 12.22
C ARG A 39 1.63 -10.99 11.27
N TYR A 40 0.38 -10.56 11.37
CA TYR A 40 -0.67 -11.04 10.48
C TYR A 40 -0.43 -10.59 9.04
N TYR A 41 0.08 -9.36 8.81
CA TYR A 41 0.46 -8.91 7.47
C TYR A 41 1.67 -9.66 6.92
N GLU A 42 2.65 -10.01 7.76
CA GLU A 42 3.74 -10.92 7.39
C GLU A 42 3.19 -12.31 6.98
N GLU A 43 2.25 -12.88 7.74
CA GLU A 43 1.63 -14.18 7.44
C GLU A 43 0.84 -14.18 6.13
N LEU A 44 0.20 -13.05 5.79
CA LEU A 44 -0.51 -12.86 4.52
C LEU A 44 0.42 -12.56 3.34
N GLY A 45 1.74 -12.50 3.54
CA GLY A 45 2.71 -12.14 2.50
C GLY A 45 2.71 -10.66 2.12
N LEU A 46 1.94 -9.83 2.83
CA LEU A 46 1.93 -8.38 2.63
C LEU A 46 3.23 -7.71 3.08
N LEU A 47 4.06 -8.40 3.85
CA LEU A 47 5.41 -7.98 4.18
C LEU A 47 6.39 -9.09 3.85
N PRO A 48 7.56 -8.76 3.26
CA PRO A 48 8.63 -9.74 3.18
C PRO A 48 9.00 -10.21 4.58
N ALA A 49 9.34 -11.51 4.69
CA ALA A 49 9.73 -12.08 5.97
C ALA A 49 10.99 -11.36 6.50
N PRO A 50 10.93 -10.74 7.69
CA PRO A 50 12.09 -10.07 8.25
C PRO A 50 13.16 -11.09 8.63
N GLU A 51 14.42 -10.67 8.56
CA GLU A 51 15.52 -11.44 9.11
C GLU A 51 15.33 -11.72 10.60
N ARG A 52 16.02 -12.74 11.11
CA ARG A 52 15.97 -13.10 12.52
C ARG A 52 17.36 -13.08 13.13
N THR A 53 17.46 -12.63 14.38
CA THR A 53 18.64 -12.86 15.21
C THR A 53 18.84 -14.36 15.45
N GLU A 54 20.03 -14.77 15.90
CA GLU A 54 20.29 -16.15 16.37
C GLU A 54 19.27 -16.60 17.44
N GLY A 55 18.84 -15.70 18.33
CA GLY A 55 17.78 -15.95 19.31
C GLY A 55 16.34 -15.94 18.76
N GLY A 56 16.15 -15.97 17.45
CA GLY A 56 14.83 -16.06 16.78
C GLY A 56 13.99 -14.77 16.72
N THR A 57 14.52 -13.64 17.20
CA THR A 57 13.82 -12.34 17.20
C THR A 57 13.81 -11.72 15.80
N ARG A 58 12.63 -11.26 15.35
CA ARG A 58 12.47 -10.57 14.05
C ARG A 58 13.13 -9.21 14.03
N LEU A 59 13.86 -8.93 12.95
CA LEU A 59 14.55 -7.68 12.66
C LEU A 59 13.96 -7.05 11.40
N TYR A 60 13.12 -6.05 11.61
CA TYR A 60 12.54 -5.29 10.53
C TYR A 60 13.52 -4.23 10.03
N THR A 61 13.29 -3.71 8.84
CA THR A 61 14.09 -2.63 8.23
C THR A 61 13.19 -1.45 7.92
N ARG A 62 13.80 -0.33 7.51
CA ARG A 62 13.03 0.83 7.05
C ARG A 62 12.06 0.50 5.91
N MET A 63 12.46 -0.38 4.99
CA MET A 63 11.61 -0.88 3.91
C MET A 63 10.31 -1.52 4.43
N HIS A 64 10.38 -2.28 5.53
CA HIS A 64 9.18 -2.88 6.13
C HIS A 64 8.23 -1.80 6.67
N ILE A 65 8.77 -0.77 7.33
CA ILE A 65 7.98 0.33 7.88
C ILE A 65 7.31 1.12 6.76
N ASP A 66 8.05 1.47 5.71
CA ASP A 66 7.50 2.24 4.60
C ASP A 66 6.41 1.44 3.85
N ARG A 67 6.59 0.12 3.71
CA ARG A 67 5.57 -0.77 3.16
C ARG A 67 4.32 -0.86 4.04
N LEU A 68 4.49 -0.96 5.36
CA LEU A 68 3.36 -0.92 6.31
C LEU A 68 2.56 0.37 6.19
N LYS A 69 3.23 1.52 6.04
CA LYS A 69 2.55 2.81 5.85
C LYS A 69 1.72 2.84 4.57
N GLN A 70 2.26 2.34 3.46
CA GLN A 70 1.52 2.24 2.20
C GLN A 70 0.27 1.34 2.33
N LEU A 71 0.38 0.23 3.08
CA LEU A 71 -0.76 -0.64 3.36
C LEU A 71 -1.84 0.05 4.21
N VAL A 72 -1.41 0.82 5.23
CA VAL A 72 -2.31 1.62 6.06
C VAL A 72 -3.02 2.68 5.23
N ASP A 73 -2.28 3.44 4.42
CA ASP A 73 -2.83 4.49 3.57
C ASP A 73 -3.85 3.92 2.57
N ALA A 74 -3.54 2.80 1.91
CA ALA A 74 -4.46 2.15 0.97
C ALA A 74 -5.73 1.64 1.68
N ARG A 75 -5.59 1.04 2.87
CA ARG A 75 -6.75 0.60 3.67
C ARG A 75 -7.62 1.78 4.08
N ASP A 76 -7.02 2.84 4.60
CA ASP A 76 -7.72 3.95 5.24
C ASP A 76 -8.32 4.92 4.20
N VAL A 77 -7.62 5.18 3.10
CA VAL A 77 -8.09 6.10 2.04
C VAL A 77 -9.06 5.42 1.09
N LEU A 78 -8.78 4.19 0.65
CA LEU A 78 -9.61 3.51 -0.36
C LEU A 78 -10.74 2.67 0.26
N GLY A 79 -10.74 2.49 1.58
CA GLY A 79 -11.72 1.64 2.26
C GLY A 79 -11.68 0.19 1.76
N PHE A 80 -10.49 -0.29 1.40
CA PHE A 80 -10.28 -1.67 1.00
C PHE A 80 -10.45 -2.61 2.19
N SER A 81 -11.16 -3.71 1.96
CA SER A 81 -11.06 -4.88 2.83
C SER A 81 -9.64 -5.44 2.77
N LEU A 82 -9.29 -6.29 3.72
CA LEU A 82 -7.95 -6.86 3.74
C LEU A 82 -7.67 -7.71 2.49
N GLN A 83 -8.66 -8.42 1.96
CA GLN A 83 -8.50 -9.20 0.74
C GLN A 83 -8.25 -8.28 -0.48
N GLU A 84 -9.08 -7.25 -0.65
CA GLU A 84 -8.87 -6.27 -1.73
C GLU A 84 -7.53 -5.56 -1.60
N LEU A 85 -7.04 -5.32 -0.38
CA LEU A 85 -5.72 -4.75 -0.14
C LEU A 85 -4.60 -5.71 -0.57
N VAL A 86 -4.73 -7.02 -0.27
CA VAL A 86 -3.80 -8.05 -0.74
C VAL A 86 -3.74 -8.07 -2.25
N ASP A 87 -4.90 -8.13 -2.91
CA ASP A 87 -4.98 -8.19 -4.37
C ASP A 87 -4.39 -6.92 -5.02
N PHE A 88 -4.72 -5.75 -4.47
CA PHE A 88 -4.23 -4.47 -4.98
C PHE A 88 -2.70 -4.35 -4.87
N VAL A 89 -2.13 -4.76 -3.74
CA VAL A 89 -0.68 -4.73 -3.52
C VAL A 89 0.04 -5.77 -4.38
N ALA A 90 -0.52 -6.97 -4.53
CA ALA A 90 0.07 -8.01 -5.39
C ALA A 90 0.22 -7.51 -6.84
N ILE A 91 -0.82 -6.89 -7.40
CA ILE A 91 -0.76 -6.31 -8.75
C ILE A 91 0.34 -5.25 -8.86
N ARG A 92 0.53 -4.43 -7.82
CA ARG A 92 1.60 -3.42 -7.81
C ARG A 92 2.99 -4.04 -7.81
N GLU A 93 3.18 -5.14 -7.10
CA GLU A 93 4.47 -5.86 -7.08
C GLU A 93 4.78 -6.51 -8.42
N GLU A 94 3.77 -7.13 -9.05
CA GLU A 94 3.90 -7.66 -10.41
C GLU A 94 4.32 -6.55 -11.38
N ILE A 95 3.68 -5.38 -11.35
CA ILE A 95 4.09 -4.23 -12.19
C ILE A 95 5.57 -3.87 -12.01
N VAL A 96 6.08 -3.86 -10.76
CA VAL A 96 7.49 -3.57 -10.48
C VAL A 96 8.41 -4.65 -11.07
N GLN A 97 8.05 -5.92 -10.94
CA GLN A 97 8.82 -7.02 -11.53
C GLN A 97 8.84 -6.94 -13.06
N HIS A 98 7.70 -6.64 -13.70
CA HIS A 98 7.62 -6.45 -15.15
C HIS A 98 8.45 -5.25 -15.61
N ARG A 99 8.50 -4.16 -14.84
CA ARG A 99 9.38 -3.00 -15.14
C ARG A 99 10.86 -3.39 -15.12
N ASP A 100 11.30 -4.11 -14.11
CA ASP A 100 12.70 -4.53 -14.00
C ASP A 100 13.05 -5.49 -15.16
N ALA A 101 12.14 -6.41 -15.50
CA ALA A 101 12.28 -7.30 -16.64
C ALA A 101 12.27 -6.56 -17.99
N TYR A 102 11.54 -5.44 -18.12
CA TYR A 102 11.51 -4.61 -19.33
C TYR A 102 12.89 -4.01 -19.62
N HIS A 103 13.57 -3.49 -18.60
CA HIS A 103 14.91 -2.89 -18.74
C HIS A 103 16.00 -3.89 -19.16
N LEU A 104 15.78 -5.19 -18.94
CA LEU A 104 16.67 -6.28 -19.32
C LEU A 104 16.38 -6.86 -20.72
N THR A 105 15.36 -6.36 -21.41
CA THR A 105 14.90 -6.94 -22.68
C THR A 105 15.40 -6.12 -23.87
N GLU A 106 16.20 -6.76 -24.74
CA GLU A 106 16.78 -6.11 -25.92
C GLU A 106 15.84 -6.09 -27.14
N GLU A 107 15.00 -7.11 -27.28
CA GLU A 107 14.08 -7.24 -28.42
C GLU A 107 12.86 -6.31 -28.29
N ALA A 108 12.55 -5.58 -29.36
CA ALA A 108 11.47 -4.60 -29.38
C ALA A 108 10.09 -5.22 -29.19
N GLU A 109 9.82 -6.38 -29.80
CA GLU A 109 8.51 -7.04 -29.69
C GLU A 109 8.27 -7.58 -28.27
N GLN A 110 9.30 -8.16 -27.65
CA GLN A 110 9.22 -8.60 -26.25
C GLN A 110 9.00 -7.42 -25.28
N ARG A 111 9.64 -6.27 -25.53
CA ARG A 111 9.36 -5.03 -24.77
C ARG A 111 7.91 -4.57 -24.93
N ARG A 112 7.35 -4.66 -26.15
CA ARG A 112 5.96 -4.30 -26.43
C ARG A 112 4.98 -5.19 -25.67
N LEU A 113 5.20 -6.51 -25.69
CA LEU A 113 4.38 -7.48 -24.95
C LEU A 113 4.39 -7.18 -23.44
N LYS A 114 5.56 -6.93 -22.84
CA LYS A 114 5.67 -6.55 -21.42
C LYS A 114 4.92 -5.27 -21.07
N LEU A 115 4.95 -4.27 -21.95
CA LEU A 115 4.17 -3.04 -21.74
C LEU A 115 2.66 -3.29 -21.82
N MET A 116 2.21 -4.21 -22.68
CA MET A 116 0.80 -4.60 -22.73
C MET A 116 0.37 -5.30 -21.44
N GLU A 117 1.20 -6.19 -20.88
CA GLU A 117 0.95 -6.84 -19.59
C GLU A 117 0.85 -5.82 -18.45
N VAL A 118 1.79 -4.87 -18.38
CA VAL A 118 1.74 -3.78 -17.40
C VAL A 118 0.48 -2.92 -17.58
N GLY A 119 0.09 -2.63 -18.82
CA GLY A 119 -1.17 -1.93 -19.13
C GLY A 119 -2.38 -2.64 -18.55
N GLN A 120 -2.50 -3.95 -18.77
CA GLN A 120 -3.59 -4.76 -18.22
C GLN A 120 -3.60 -4.79 -16.69
N MET A 121 -2.43 -4.79 -16.05
CA MET A 121 -2.32 -4.71 -14.59
C MET A 121 -2.79 -3.36 -14.05
N LEU A 122 -2.45 -2.26 -14.74
CA LEU A 122 -2.92 -0.92 -14.38
C LEU A 122 -4.43 -0.80 -14.54
N ASP A 123 -4.99 -1.35 -15.62
CA ASP A 123 -6.45 -1.36 -15.85
C ASP A 123 -7.19 -2.06 -14.70
N LYS A 124 -6.67 -3.20 -14.21
CA LYS A 124 -7.22 -3.89 -13.04
C LYS A 124 -7.19 -3.03 -11.77
N GLN A 125 -6.10 -2.29 -11.53
CA GLN A 125 -6.03 -1.41 -10.36
C GLN A 125 -7.04 -0.26 -10.44
N LEU A 126 -7.21 0.32 -11.62
CA LEU A 126 -8.20 1.36 -11.86
C LEU A 126 -9.62 0.82 -11.63
N GLU A 127 -9.93 -0.38 -12.12
CA GLU A 127 -11.22 -1.03 -11.90
C GLU A 127 -11.52 -1.22 -10.39
N MET A 128 -10.54 -1.67 -9.60
CA MET A 128 -10.71 -1.80 -8.15
C MET A 128 -11.02 -0.46 -7.46
N ILE A 129 -10.38 0.63 -7.92
CA ILE A 129 -10.61 1.99 -7.39
C ILE A 129 -12.00 2.48 -7.82
N ASP A 130 -12.38 2.31 -9.07
CA ASP A 130 -13.67 2.74 -9.61
C ASP A 130 -14.84 2.07 -8.87
N ILE A 131 -14.74 0.77 -8.58
CA ILE A 131 -15.72 0.05 -7.76
C ILE A 131 -15.89 0.69 -6.37
N LYS A 132 -14.80 1.18 -5.76
CA LYS A 132 -14.89 1.88 -4.47
C LYS A 132 -15.50 3.28 -4.60
N LEU A 133 -15.14 4.00 -5.65
CA LEU A 133 -15.72 5.32 -5.94
C LEU A 133 -17.23 5.22 -6.14
N GLU A 134 -17.72 4.20 -6.86
CA GLU A 134 -19.16 3.96 -7.03
C GLU A 134 -19.87 3.72 -5.70
N LYS A 135 -19.30 2.88 -4.82
CA LYS A 135 -19.87 2.62 -3.49
C LYS A 135 -19.93 3.90 -2.65
N ILE A 136 -18.84 4.67 -2.62
CA ILE A 136 -18.76 5.94 -1.89
C ILE A 136 -19.77 6.95 -2.44
N ALA A 137 -19.87 7.07 -3.78
CA ALA A 137 -20.84 7.93 -4.43
C ALA A 137 -22.28 7.53 -4.12
N GLY A 138 -22.56 6.22 -4.00
CA GLY A 138 -23.85 5.70 -3.57
C GLY A 138 -24.24 6.17 -2.16
N PHE A 139 -23.35 6.00 -1.19
CA PHE A 139 -23.59 6.50 0.17
C PHE A 139 -23.80 8.01 0.21
N ARG A 140 -23.01 8.77 -0.55
CA ARG A 140 -23.17 10.23 -0.67
C ARG A 140 -24.57 10.59 -1.18
N LYS A 141 -25.04 9.94 -2.25
CA LYS A 141 -26.38 10.18 -2.81
C LYS A 141 -27.49 9.90 -1.80
N GLU A 142 -27.36 8.86 -0.98
CA GLU A 142 -28.34 8.58 0.08
C GLU A 142 -28.37 9.68 1.15
N ILE A 143 -27.20 10.20 1.56
CA ILE A 143 -27.12 11.33 2.50
C ILE A 143 -27.74 12.59 1.88
N GLU A 144 -27.47 12.88 0.60
CA GLU A 144 -28.05 14.02 -0.12
C GLU A 144 -29.59 13.93 -0.17
N LYS A 145 -30.16 12.73 -0.41
CA LYS A 145 -31.61 12.52 -0.35
C LYS A 145 -32.17 12.82 1.04
N LEU A 146 -31.49 12.42 2.11
CA LEU A 146 -31.90 12.71 3.48
C LEU A 146 -31.86 14.21 3.79
N GLN A 147 -30.83 14.92 3.31
CA GLN A 147 -30.74 16.38 3.46
C GLN A 147 -31.88 17.12 2.76
N VAL A 148 -32.28 16.68 1.56
CA VAL A 148 -33.45 17.24 0.85
C VAL A 148 -34.73 17.01 1.65
N ARG A 149 -34.93 15.81 2.22
CA ARG A 149 -36.10 15.52 3.06
C ARG A 149 -36.17 16.42 4.29
N VAL A 150 -35.05 16.62 4.99
CA VAL A 150 -34.98 17.53 6.16
C VAL A 150 -35.31 18.96 5.73
N SER A 151 -34.72 19.44 4.64
CA SER A 151 -34.97 20.80 4.12
C SER A 151 -36.45 21.01 3.78
N ASN A 152 -37.09 20.03 3.13
CA ASN A 152 -38.51 20.08 2.81
C ASN A 152 -39.40 20.10 4.06
N ALA A 153 -39.05 19.30 5.08
CA ALA A 153 -39.80 19.27 6.34
C ALA A 153 -39.66 20.58 7.14
N LEU A 154 -38.49 21.22 7.12
CA LEU A 154 -38.29 22.53 7.76
C LEU A 154 -39.07 23.65 7.05
N ASN A 155 -39.19 23.56 5.72
CA ASN A 155 -39.95 24.53 4.92
C ASN A 155 -41.48 24.33 5.00
N GLN A 156 -41.93 23.17 5.45
CA GLN A 156 -43.32 22.92 5.81
C GLN A 156 -43.49 23.27 7.30
N GLN A 157 -43.88 24.50 7.62
CA GLN A 157 -44.30 24.82 8.99
C GLN A 157 -45.41 23.85 9.42
N PRO A 158 -45.41 23.35 10.68
CA PRO A 158 -46.57 22.65 11.20
C PRO A 158 -47.75 23.61 11.12
N THR A 159 -48.76 23.27 10.32
CA THR A 159 -50.04 23.96 10.35
C THR A 159 -50.49 23.95 11.81
N PRO A 160 -50.71 25.12 12.44
CA PRO A 160 -51.24 25.15 13.79
C PRO A 160 -52.54 24.33 13.80
N PRO A 161 -52.79 23.54 14.85
CA PRO A 161 -54.02 22.78 14.93
C PRO A 161 -55.17 23.77 14.75
N LYS A 162 -56.06 23.48 13.79
CA LYS A 162 -57.30 24.25 13.66
C LYS A 162 -58.04 24.10 14.99
N GLU A 163 -57.97 25.14 15.83
CA GLU A 163 -58.85 25.25 16.98
C GLU A 163 -60.28 25.21 16.43
N GLY A 164 -61.05 24.26 16.96
CA GLY A 164 -62.40 24.00 16.50
C GLY A 164 -63.32 25.18 16.80
N GLU A 165 -64.13 25.52 15.81
CA GLU A 165 -65.42 26.18 15.96
C GLU A 165 -66.49 25.33 15.27
#